data_AF-A0A1F4S5N0-F1
#
_entry.id   AF-A0A1F4S5N0-F1
#
_cell.length_a   1.000
_cell.length_b   1.000
_cell.length_c   1.000
_cell.angle_alpha   90.00
_cell.angle_beta   90.00
_cell.angle_gamma   90.00
#
_symmetry.space_group_name_H-M   'P 1'
#
loop_
_entity.id
_entity.type
_entity.pdbx_description
1 polymer ?
#
loop_
_entity_poly.entity_id
_entity_poly.type
_entity_poly.pdbx_seq_one_letter_code
_entity_poly.pdbx_strand_id
1 'polypeptide(L)' 'MWLKLTEFTNFSHLFKGLGLVILGGIALVFSYYMKKRWNEPLKAKFLIFIFIAFFIIVYGLYILIIKPDWWALPY' A
#
# COMPACT_ATOMS: atom_id res chain seq x y z
N MET A 1 -9.82 -24.57 7.28
CA MET A 1 -10.33 -23.18 7.24
C MET A 1 -9.18 -22.16 7.24
N TRP A 2 -8.23 -22.27 8.17
CA TRP A 2 -7.01 -21.45 8.20
C TRP A 2 -6.17 -21.50 6.90
N LEU A 3 -5.95 -22.70 6.35
CA LEU A 3 -5.21 -22.90 5.08
C LEU A 3 -5.79 -22.12 3.88
N LYS A 4 -7.12 -22.11 3.73
CA LYS A 4 -7.81 -21.40 2.64
C LYS A 4 -7.72 -19.86 2.77
N LEU A 5 -7.72 -19.35 4.00
CA LEU A 5 -7.55 -17.93 4.29
C LEU A 5 -6.13 -17.48 3.95
N THR A 6 -5.12 -18.25 4.35
CA THR A 6 -3.71 -17.97 4.03
C THR A 6 -3.41 -18.10 2.54
N GLU A 7 -4.02 -19.04 1.84
CA GLU A 7 -3.91 -19.13 0.38
C GLU A 7 -4.55 -17.93 -0.31
N PHE A 8 -5.74 -17.51 0.13
CA PHE A 8 -6.41 -16.35 -0.44
C PHE A 8 -5.60 -15.06 -0.21
N THR A 9 -5.07 -14.83 0.98
CA THR A 9 -4.27 -13.63 1.26
C THR A 9 -2.90 -13.64 0.57
N ASN A 10 -2.30 -14.81 0.36
CA ASN A 10 -1.00 -14.93 -0.32
C ASN A 10 -1.09 -14.95 -1.85
N PHE A 11 -2.12 -15.54 -2.45
CA PHE A 11 -2.19 -15.71 -3.91
C PHE A 11 -3.17 -14.73 -4.59
N SER A 12 -4.05 -14.06 -3.84
CA SER A 12 -4.96 -13.08 -4.44
C SER A 12 -4.25 -11.75 -4.70
N HIS A 13 -3.93 -11.50 -5.97
CA HIS A 13 -3.49 -10.20 -6.47
C HIS A 13 -4.48 -9.07 -6.10
N LEU A 14 -5.78 -9.38 -6.04
CA LEU A 14 -6.81 -8.43 -5.61
C LEU A 14 -6.63 -8.04 -4.14
N PHE A 15 -6.43 -9.03 -3.26
CA PHE A 15 -6.27 -8.76 -1.83
C PHE A 15 -5.00 -7.94 -1.56
N LYS A 16 -3.86 -8.35 -2.14
CA LYS A 16 -2.58 -7.66 -1.98
C LYS A 16 -2.61 -6.25 -2.59
N GLY A 17 -3.09 -6.14 -3.82
CA GLY A 17 -3.16 -4.88 -4.55
C GLY A 17 -4.10 -3.88 -3.88
N LEU A 18 -5.34 -4.29 -3.56
CA LEU A 18 -6.30 -3.43 -2.86
C LEU A 18 -5.80 -3.08 -1.46
N GLY A 19 -5.21 -4.03 -0.74
CA GLY A 19 -4.64 -3.79 0.58
C GLY A 19 -3.57 -2.69 0.56
N LEU A 20 -2.67 -2.72 -0.40
CA LEU A 20 -1.63 -1.70 -0.57
C LEU A 20 -2.21 -0.35 -1.00
N VAL A 21 -3.18 -0.32 -1.92
CA VAL A 21 -3.86 0.92 -2.32
C VAL A 21 -4.58 1.57 -1.14
N ILE A 22 -5.31 0.78 -0.34
CA ILE A 22 -6.01 1.25 0.86
C ILE A 22 -4.99 1.75 1.89
N LEU A 23 -3.94 0.99 2.15
CA LEU A 23 -2.89 1.36 3.11
C LEU A 23 -2.21 2.68 2.72
N GLY A 24 -1.80 2.81 1.46
CA GLY A 24 -1.20 4.03 0.94
C GLY A 24 -2.17 5.21 0.97
N GLY A 25 -3.46 4.98 0.65
CA GLY A 25 -4.51 5.98 0.76
C GLY A 25 -4.69 6.49 2.19
N ILE A 26 -4.76 5.58 3.17
CA ILE A 26 -4.83 5.94 4.60
C ILE A 26 -3.59 6.72 5.02
N ALA A 27 -2.40 6.31 4.59
CA ALA A 27 -1.15 7.03 4.88
C ALA A 27 -1.15 8.46 4.30
N LEU A 28 -1.67 8.66 3.09
CA LEU A 28 -1.83 10.00 2.51
C LEU A 28 -2.88 10.83 3.27
N VAL A 29 -4.02 10.26 3.64
CA VAL A 29 -5.04 10.94 4.48
C VAL A 29 -4.44 11.33 5.83
N PHE A 30 -3.65 10.44 6.44
CA PHE A 30 -2.93 10.72 7.67
C PHE A 30 -1.92 11.85 7.50
N SER A 31 -1.15 11.87 6.40
CA SER A 31 -0.23 12.97 6.08
C SER A 31 -0.98 14.30 5.96
N TYR A 32 -2.13 14.29 5.29
CA TYR A 32 -2.96 15.48 5.13
C TYR A 32 -3.51 15.96 6.47
N TYR A 33 -3.98 15.03 7.31
CA TYR A 33 -4.41 15.33 8.67
C TYR A 33 -3.29 15.94 9.51
N MET A 34 -2.07 15.39 9.46
CA MET A 34 -0.92 15.93 10.19
C MET A 34 -0.54 17.33 9.73
N LYS A 35 -0.51 17.56 8.41
CA LYS A 35 -0.26 18.88 7.84
C LYS A 35 -1.31 19.90 8.31
N LYS A 36 -2.59 19.53 8.30
CA LYS A 36 -3.71 20.43 8.62
C LYS A 36 -3.89 20.67 10.12
N ARG A 37 -3.75 19.63 10.96
CA ARG A 37 -4.02 19.70 12.39
C ARG A 37 -2.81 20.11 13.22
N TRP A 38 -1.63 19.63 12.84
CA TRP A 38 -0.39 19.85 13.58
C TRP A 38 0.55 20.87 12.93
N ASN A 39 0.15 21.47 11.79
CA ASN A 39 0.99 22.39 11.01
C ASN A 39 2.39 21.81 10.77
N GLU A 40 2.46 20.50 10.52
CA GLU A 40 3.75 19.81 10.34
C GLU A 40 4.52 20.48 9.20
N PRO A 41 5.74 20.99 9.45
CA PRO A 41 6.51 21.65 8.42
C PRO A 41 6.87 20.66 7.32
N LEU A 42 6.91 21.13 6.07
CA LEU A 42 7.31 20.36 4.89
C LEU A 42 8.83 20.06 4.91
N LYS A 43 9.29 19.35 5.92
CA LYS A 43 10.66 18.87 6.05
C LYS A 43 10.87 17.68 5.12
N ALA A 44 12.13 17.44 4.76
CA ALA A 44 12.53 16.32 3.91
C ALA A 44 11.93 14.97 4.36
N LYS A 45 11.89 14.70 5.68
CA LYS A 45 11.30 13.47 6.23
C LYS A 45 9.81 13.32 5.93
N PHE A 46 9.05 14.42 6.01
CA PHE A 46 7.61 14.40 5.72
C PHE A 46 7.34 14.23 4.22
N LEU A 47 8.17 14.85 3.36
CA LEU A 47 8.12 14.63 1.92
C LEU A 47 8.46 13.19 1.53
N ILE A 48 9.48 12.60 2.18
CA ILE A 48 9.83 11.18 2.00
C ILE A 48 8.65 10.28 2.40
N PHE A 49 7.98 10.58 3.51
CA PHE A 49 6.78 9.83 3.93
C PHE A 49 5.67 9.89 2.87
N ILE A 50 5.36 11.08 2.35
CA ILE A 50 4.35 11.24 1.28
C ILE A 50 4.77 10.46 0.03
N PHE A 51 6.04 10.55 -0.36
CA PHE A 51 6.57 9.85 -1.53
C PHE A 51 6.47 8.33 -1.37
N ILE A 52 6.83 7.79 -0.21
CA ILE A 52 6.69 6.35 0.10
C ILE A 52 5.22 5.94 0.06
N ALA A 53 4.32 6.71 0.67
CA ALA A 53 2.89 6.44 0.65
C ALA A 53 2.34 6.41 -0.78
N PHE A 54 2.74 7.38 -1.62
CA PHE A 54 2.37 7.42 -3.03
C PHE A 54 2.93 6.21 -3.80
N PHE A 55 4.21 5.87 -3.57
CA PHE A 55 4.85 4.70 -4.17
C PHE A 55 4.10 3.40 -3.83
N ILE A 56 3.65 3.24 -2.58
CA ILE A 56 2.85 2.09 -2.14
C ILE A 56 1.52 1.99 -2.92
N ILE A 57 0.86 3.12 -3.19
CA ILE A 57 -0.38 3.14 -3.99
C ILE A 57 -0.09 2.71 -5.43
N VAL A 58 0.91 3.32 -6.06
CA VAL A 58 1.29 3.00 -7.44
C VAL A 58 1.66 1.53 -7.56
N TYR A 59 2.41 1.02 -6.60
CA TYR A 59 2.78 -0.38 -6.52
C TYR A 59 1.56 -1.29 -6.34
N GLY A 60 0.63 -0.95 -5.45
CA GLY A 60 -0.64 -1.67 -5.29
C GLY A 60 -1.48 -1.71 -6.58
N LEU A 61 -1.57 -0.59 -7.30
CA LEU A 61 -2.22 -0.53 -8.61
C LEU A 61 -1.51 -1.39 -9.65
N TYR A 62 -0.19 -1.41 -9.65
CA TYR A 62 0.62 -2.27 -10.50
C TYR A 62 0.28 -3.76 -10.26
N ILE A 63 0.10 -4.19 -9.00
CA ILE A 63 -0.35 -5.57 -8.70
C ILE A 63 -1.71 -5.85 -9.30
N LEU A 64 -2.65 -4.91 -9.17
CA LEU A 64 -4.03 -5.08 -9.63
C LEU A 64 -4.12 -5.21 -11.15
N ILE A 65 -3.33 -4.42 -11.87
CA ILE A 65 -3.36 -4.35 -13.34
C ILE A 65 -2.53 -5.45 -13.97
N ILE A 66 -1.26 -5.58 -13.54
CA ILE A 66 -0.29 -6.46 -14.20
C ILE A 66 -0.39 -7.89 -13.68
N LYS A 67 -0.99 -8.10 -12.49
CA LYS A 67 -1.11 -9.41 -11.83
C LYS A 67 0.21 -10.19 -11.85
N PRO A 68 1.31 -9.57 -11.44
CA PRO A 68 2.61 -10.19 -11.60
C PRO A 68 2.68 -11.37 -10.60
N ASP A 69 3.31 -12.49 -10.95
CA ASP A 69 3.29 -13.71 -10.11
C ASP A 69 4.61 -13.97 -9.33
N TRP A 70 5.58 -13.05 -9.40
CA TRP A 70 6.88 -13.11 -8.71
C TRP A 70 6.84 -13.26 -7.18
N TRP A 71 5.70 -12.98 -6.55
CA TRP A 71 5.41 -13.21 -5.12
C TRP A 71 4.79 -14.57 -4.82
N ALA A 72 4.34 -15.30 -5.85
CA ALA A 72 4.03 -16.70 -5.70
C ALA A 72 5.37 -17.42 -5.53
N LEU A 73 5.62 -17.89 -4.32
CA LEU A 73 6.74 -18.79 -4.07
C LEU A 73 6.54 -20.03 -4.97
N PRO A 74 7.61 -20.63 -5.53
CA PRO A 74 7.52 -21.68 -6.55
C PRO A 74 7.04 -23.04 -6.02
N TYR A 75 6.16 -23.07 -5.02
CA TYR A 75 5.63 -24.29 -4.40
C TYR A 75 4.11 -24.20 -4.17
#